data_AF-A0A9X3N5U4-F1
#
_entry.id   AF-A0A9X3N5U4-F1
#
_cell.length_a   1.000
_cell.length_b   1.000
_cell.length_c   1.000
_cell.angle_alpha   90.00
_cell.angle_beta   90.00
_cell.angle_gamma   90.00
#
_symmetry.space_group_name_H-M   'P 1'
#
loop_
_entity.id
_entity.type
_entity.pdbx_description
1 polymer ?
#
loop_
_entity_poly.entity_id
_entity_poly.type
_entity_poly.pdbx_seq_one_letter_code
_entity_poly.pdbx_strand_id
1 'polypeptide(L)'
;MNVMLIEGANLRERARALGGQSRSYCEPYALVAFHDGPVGVDIERVVECDARFAASIVTPDETVPETDAEIISLWSAKEALAKALGDAVDYDPRRLRALSEGVTGAWHAEPLPLPDGFTGWVCWR
;
A
#
# COMPACT_ATOMS: atom_id res chain seq x y z
N MET A 1 -10.00 -12.59 0.05
CA MET A 1 -9.63 -11.25 -0.42
C MET A 1 -9.43 -11.30 -1.93
N ASN A 2 -9.82 -10.26 -2.67
CA ASN A 2 -9.60 -10.13 -4.12
C ASN A 2 -9.10 -8.70 -4.43
N VAL A 3 -8.08 -8.56 -5.26
CA VAL A 3 -7.54 -7.28 -5.73
C VAL A 3 -7.59 -7.23 -7.25
N MET A 4 -8.10 -6.13 -7.80
CA MET A 4 -8.12 -5.86 -9.23
C MET A 4 -7.18 -4.73 -9.59
N LEU A 5 -6.31 -4.95 -10.57
CA LEU A 5 -5.51 -3.93 -11.24
C LEU A 5 -6.29 -3.38 -12.44
N ILE A 6 -6.39 -2.05 -12.52
CA ILE A 6 -6.98 -1.32 -13.64
C ILE A 6 -5.89 -0.46 -14.27
N GLU A 7 -5.83 -0.44 -15.60
CA GLU A 7 -4.91 0.40 -16.38
C GLU A 7 -5.67 1.33 -17.32
N GLY A 8 -5.10 2.51 -17.58
CA GLY A 8 -5.51 3.41 -18.67
C GLY A 8 -6.17 4.71 -18.22
N ALA A 9 -7.03 5.29 -19.05
CA ALA A 9 -7.71 6.55 -18.74
C ALA A 9 -8.89 6.39 -17.76
N ASN A 10 -9.30 7.51 -17.13
CA ASN A 10 -10.45 7.61 -16.22
C ASN A 10 -10.40 6.63 -15.03
N LEU A 11 -9.19 6.36 -14.51
CA LEU A 11 -8.95 5.38 -13.44
C LEU A 11 -9.87 5.56 -12.23
N ARG A 12 -10.04 6.81 -11.76
CA ARG A 12 -10.86 7.11 -10.58
C ARG A 12 -12.34 6.77 -10.78
N GLU A 13 -12.88 7.08 -11.95
CA GLU A 13 -14.27 6.77 -12.27
C GLU A 13 -14.47 5.25 -12.39
N ARG A 14 -13.58 4.58 -13.12
CA ARG A 14 -13.64 3.12 -13.32
C ARG A 14 -13.47 2.35 -12.00
N ALA A 15 -12.50 2.73 -11.18
CA ALA A 15 -12.30 2.13 -9.86
C ALA A 15 -13.49 2.33 -8.93
N ARG A 16 -14.14 3.50 -8.99
CA ARG A 16 -15.37 3.77 -8.23
C ARG A 16 -16.53 2.90 -8.72
N ALA A 17 -16.67 2.72 -10.03
CA ALA A 17 -17.72 1.91 -10.62
C ALA A 17 -17.60 0.40 -10.28
N LEU A 18 -16.39 -0.11 -10.08
CA LEU A 18 -16.17 -1.49 -9.61
C LEU A 18 -16.61 -1.70 -8.14
N GLY A 19 -16.70 -0.63 -7.35
CA GLY A 19 -16.92 -0.72 -5.91
C GLY A 19 -15.62 -0.93 -5.13
N GLY A 20 -15.63 -1.90 -4.21
CA GLY A 20 -14.49 -2.23 -3.35
C GLY A 20 -14.41 -1.38 -2.09
N GLN A 21 -13.88 -1.97 -1.02
CA GLN A 21 -13.71 -1.29 0.27
C GLN A 21 -12.47 -0.40 0.29
N SER A 22 -11.43 -0.73 -0.49
CA SER A 22 -10.21 0.07 -0.57
C SER A 22 -9.73 0.23 -2.01
N ARG A 23 -9.12 1.38 -2.28
CA ARG A 23 -8.66 1.78 -3.61
C ARG A 23 -7.36 2.58 -3.49
N SER A 24 -6.43 2.37 -4.41
CA SER A 24 -5.25 3.22 -4.56
C SER A 24 -4.96 3.53 -6.02
N TYR A 25 -4.29 4.66 -6.29
CA TYR A 25 -4.15 5.24 -7.63
C TYR A 25 -2.71 5.72 -7.83
N CYS A 26 -2.04 5.21 -8.85
CA CYS A 26 -0.74 5.71 -9.30
C CYS A 26 -0.69 5.54 -10.81
N GLU A 27 -0.86 6.64 -11.57
CA GLU A 27 -0.99 6.57 -13.02
C GLU A 27 0.19 5.80 -13.67
N PRO A 28 -0.09 4.89 -14.63
CA PRO A 28 -1.37 4.67 -15.33
C PRO A 28 -2.28 3.61 -14.68
N TYR A 29 -2.03 3.25 -13.41
CA TYR A 29 -2.67 2.14 -12.72
C TYR A 29 -3.56 2.56 -11.54
N ALA A 30 -4.53 1.72 -11.22
CA ALA A 30 -5.27 1.77 -9.98
C ALA A 30 -5.51 0.35 -9.45
N LEU A 31 -5.53 0.22 -8.13
CA LEU A 31 -5.90 -1.00 -7.43
C LEU A 31 -7.27 -0.83 -6.76
N VAL A 32 -8.08 -1.89 -6.79
CA VAL A 32 -9.35 -1.99 -6.08
C VAL A 32 -9.39 -3.30 -5.32
N ALA A 33 -9.58 -3.23 -4.00
CA ALA A 33 -9.61 -4.39 -3.13
C ALA A 33 -11.02 -4.70 -2.59
N PHE A 34 -11.32 -5.99 -2.53
CA PHE A 34 -12.58 -6.57 -2.07
C PHE A 34 -12.33 -7.57 -0.93
N HIS A 35 -13.00 -7.36 0.20
CA HIS A 35 -12.99 -8.29 1.33
C HIS A 35 -14.28 -8.19 2.17
N ASP A 36 -14.64 -9.27 2.85
CA ASP A 36 -15.80 -9.28 3.77
C ASP A 36 -15.47 -8.55 5.09
N GLY A 37 -14.19 -8.49 5.45
CA GLY A 37 -13.66 -7.74 6.59
C GLY A 37 -12.86 -6.50 6.17
N PRO A 38 -12.13 -5.89 7.12
CA PRO A 38 -11.23 -4.78 6.82
C PRO A 38 -10.19 -5.15 5.76
N VAL A 39 -9.99 -4.26 4.79
CA VAL A 39 -8.98 -4.42 3.74
C VAL A 39 -8.46 -3.06 3.30
N GLY A 40 -7.17 -2.99 3.01
CA GLY A 40 -6.51 -1.81 2.49
C GLY A 40 -5.53 -2.20 1.39
N VAL A 41 -5.47 -1.39 0.34
CA VAL A 41 -4.57 -1.60 -0.78
C VAL A 41 -3.82 -0.33 -1.10
N ASP A 42 -2.58 -0.48 -1.54
CA ASP A 42 -1.76 0.62 -1.98
C ASP A 42 -0.91 0.29 -3.21
N ILE A 43 -0.62 1.32 -4.03
CA ILE A 43 0.21 1.23 -5.23
C ILE A 43 1.03 2.50 -5.35
N GLU A 44 2.33 2.33 -5.59
CA GLU A 44 3.30 3.40 -5.72
C GLU A 44 4.27 3.13 -6.86
N ARG A 45 4.76 4.20 -7.47
CA ARG A 45 5.83 4.12 -8.46
C ARG A 45 7.16 4.11 -7.71
N VAL A 46 8.06 3.22 -8.11
CA VAL A 46 9.44 3.26 -7.62
C VAL A 46 10.14 4.46 -8.23
N VAL A 47 10.54 5.40 -7.38
CA VAL A 47 11.22 6.64 -7.74
C VAL A 47 12.40 6.85 -6.80
N GLU A 48 13.36 7.66 -7.24
CA GLU A 48 14.48 8.07 -6.39
C GLU A 48 13.97 8.71 -5.10
N CYS A 49 14.39 8.16 -3.96
CA CYS A 49 14.00 8.59 -2.63
C CYS A 49 15.20 9.21 -1.92
N ASP A 50 15.01 10.39 -1.34
CA ASP A 50 16.04 10.97 -0.48
C ASP A 50 16.02 10.33 0.92
N ALA A 51 17.14 10.47 1.63
CA ALA A 51 17.28 9.95 2.99
C ALA A 51 16.29 10.57 3.99
N ARG A 52 15.76 11.76 3.68
CA ARG A 52 14.78 12.45 4.53
C ARG A 52 13.41 11.77 4.43
N PHE A 53 13.00 11.37 3.24
CA PHE A 53 11.77 10.62 3.03
C PHE A 53 11.84 9.25 3.71
N ALA A 54 12.92 8.50 3.50
CA ALA A 54 13.14 7.22 4.16
C ALA A 54 13.05 7.34 5.70
N ALA A 55 13.70 8.35 6.28
CA ALA A 55 13.62 8.62 7.72
C ALA A 55 12.23 9.07 8.20
N SER A 56 11.41 9.64 7.31
CA SER A 56 10.08 10.13 7.66
C SER A 56 9.01 9.04 7.71
N ILE A 57 9.27 7.85 7.15
CA ILE A 57 8.30 6.77 7.07
C ILE A 57 8.61 5.59 7.99
N VAL A 58 9.81 5.53 8.57
CA VAL A 58 10.21 4.47 9.51
C VAL A 58 9.74 4.78 10.94
N THR A 59 9.34 3.73 11.66
CA THR A 59 9.20 3.79 13.12
C THR A 59 10.58 3.67 13.80
N PRO A 60 10.74 4.07 15.07
CA PRO A 60 12.04 3.97 15.77
C PRO A 60 12.65 2.56 15.83
N ASP A 61 11.82 1.52 15.72
CA ASP A 61 12.24 0.11 15.80
C ASP A 61 12.41 -0.54 14.40
N GLU A 62 12.18 0.19 13.32
CA GLU A 62 12.39 -0.28 11.96
C GLU A 62 13.79 0.08 11.46
N THR A 63 14.38 -0.83 10.70
CA THR A 63 15.62 -0.55 9.96
C THR A 63 15.29 0.31 8.76
N VAL A 64 16.06 1.38 8.54
CA VAL A 64 15.92 2.24 7.36
C VAL A 64 16.32 1.43 6.12
N PRO A 65 15.43 1.27 5.12
CA PRO A 65 15.78 0.54 3.91
C PRO A 65 16.85 1.27 3.09
N GLU A 66 17.64 0.53 2.32
CA GLU A 66 18.82 1.06 1.63
C GLU A 66 18.53 1.45 0.17
N THR A 67 17.52 0.83 -0.45
CA THR A 67 17.17 1.05 -1.85
C THR A 67 15.82 1.76 -2.01
N ASP A 68 15.67 2.52 -3.09
CA ASP A 68 14.40 3.18 -3.46
C ASP A 68 13.23 2.21 -3.51
N ALA A 69 13.46 1.01 -4.05
CA ALA A 69 12.43 -0.03 -4.14
C ALA A 69 11.98 -0.51 -2.75
N GLU A 70 12.90 -0.68 -1.80
CA GLU A 70 12.55 -1.08 -0.44
C GLU A 70 11.88 0.06 0.34
N ILE A 71 12.32 1.31 0.13
CA ILE A 71 11.69 2.50 0.74
C ILE A 71 10.24 2.61 0.28
N ILE A 72 10.00 2.55 -1.03
CA ILE A 72 8.66 2.62 -1.61
C ILE A 72 7.81 1.41 -1.23
N SER A 73 8.41 0.22 -1.13
CA SER A 73 7.72 -0.98 -0.63
C SER A 73 7.27 -0.82 0.82
N LEU A 74 8.15 -0.33 1.69
CA LEU A 74 7.81 -0.04 3.09
C LEU A 74 6.67 0.97 3.18
N TRP A 75 6.79 2.08 2.45
CA TRP A 75 5.75 3.11 2.37
C TRP A 75 4.39 2.50 1.96
N SER A 76 4.38 1.77 0.85
CA SER A 76 3.15 1.19 0.31
C SER A 76 2.53 0.14 1.24
N ALA A 77 3.34 -0.69 1.90
CA ALA A 77 2.87 -1.65 2.90
C ALA A 77 2.16 -0.96 4.08
N LYS A 78 2.70 0.16 4.55
CA LYS A 78 2.10 0.89 5.67
C LYS A 78 0.84 1.65 5.26
N GLU A 79 0.81 2.25 4.08
CA GLU A 79 -0.39 2.88 3.52
C GLU A 79 -1.52 1.86 3.34
N ALA A 80 -1.21 0.65 2.83
CA ALA A 80 -2.17 -0.43 2.73
C ALA A 80 -2.72 -0.82 4.11
N LEU A 81 -1.88 -0.93 5.14
CA LEU A 81 -2.32 -1.20 6.50
C LEU A 81 -3.17 -0.06 7.09
N ALA A 82 -2.75 1.19 6.94
CA ALA A 82 -3.48 2.36 7.43
C ALA A 82 -4.89 2.45 6.83
N LYS A 83 -5.00 2.17 5.52
CA LYS A 83 -6.29 2.07 4.82
C LYS A 83 -7.15 0.93 5.37
N ALA A 84 -6.55 -0.22 5.67
CA ALA A 84 -7.29 -1.36 6.23
C ALA A 84 -7.79 -1.08 7.67
N LEU A 85 -7.04 -0.29 8.45
CA LEU A 85 -7.43 0.14 9.79
C LEU A 85 -8.51 1.23 9.79
N GLY A 86 -8.79 1.86 8.63
CA GLY A 86 -9.70 2.98 8.52
C GLY A 86 -9.13 4.32 9.01
N ASP A 87 -7.80 4.41 9.14
CA ASP A 87 -7.08 5.54 9.78
C ASP A 87 -6.26 6.36 8.76
N ALA A 88 -6.51 6.20 7.47
CA ALA A 88 -5.67 6.78 6.41
C ALA A 88 -5.59 8.32 6.42
N VAL A 89 -6.50 9.03 7.10
CA VAL A 89 -6.53 10.50 7.12
C VAL A 89 -5.74 11.09 8.31
N ASP A 90 -5.69 10.40 9.44
CA ASP A 90 -4.97 10.84 10.65
C ASP A 90 -3.61 10.11 10.81
N TYR A 91 -3.18 9.46 9.73
CA TYR A 91 -2.02 8.57 9.68
C TYR A 91 -0.68 9.30 9.87
N ASP A 92 0.10 8.91 10.90
CA ASP A 92 1.54 9.21 11.02
C ASP A 92 2.35 7.93 10.70
N PRO A 93 3.10 7.88 9.58
CA PRO A 93 3.82 6.69 9.18
C PRO A 93 4.91 6.24 10.15
N ARG A 94 5.37 7.12 11.03
CA ARG A 94 6.38 6.82 12.05
C ARG A 94 5.82 6.08 13.27
N ARG A 95 4.49 5.95 13.36
CA ARG A 95 3.80 5.27 14.48
C ARG A 95 3.28 3.88 14.13
N LEU A 96 3.10 3.61 12.83
CA LEU A 96 2.59 2.33 12.36
C LEU A 96 3.74 1.50 11.80
N ARG A 97 4.01 0.37 12.43
CA ARG A 97 4.96 -0.60 11.91
C ARG A 97 4.34 -1.33 10.71
N ALA A 98 5.09 -1.49 9.63
CA ALA A 98 4.64 -2.33 8.52
C ALA A 98 4.45 -3.78 9.00
N LEU A 99 3.44 -4.46 8.48
CA LEU A 99 3.35 -5.91 8.66
C LEU A 99 4.41 -6.59 7.79
N SER A 100 5.02 -7.64 8.33
CA SER A 100 5.81 -8.55 7.50
C SER A 100 4.89 -9.29 6.54
N GLU A 101 5.42 -9.65 5.38
CA GLU A 101 4.71 -10.53 4.44
C GLU A 101 4.24 -11.81 5.15
N GLY A 102 3.00 -12.21 4.86
CA GLY A 102 2.34 -13.34 5.50
C GLY A 102 1.39 -12.92 6.60
N VAL A 103 1.39 -13.65 7.71
CA VAL A 103 0.40 -13.50 8.79
C VAL A 103 1.05 -12.92 10.04
N THR A 104 0.52 -11.80 10.52
CA THR A 104 0.90 -11.17 11.79
C THR A 104 -0.32 -11.02 12.68
N GLY A 105 -0.45 -11.91 13.67
CA GLY A 105 -1.65 -11.99 14.49
C GLY A 105 -2.87 -12.38 13.64
N ALA A 106 -3.91 -11.54 13.63
CA ALA A 106 -5.08 -11.74 12.78
C ALA A 106 -4.94 -11.14 11.38
N TRP A 107 -3.89 -10.34 11.14
CA TRP A 107 -3.71 -9.63 9.88
C TRP A 107 -2.89 -10.44 8.89
N HIS A 108 -3.25 -10.29 7.63
CA HIS A 108 -2.50 -10.75 6.48
C HIS A 108 -1.94 -9.54 5.73
N ALA A 109 -0.73 -9.66 5.20
CA ALA A 109 -0.12 -8.68 4.32
C ALA A 109 0.65 -9.39 3.20
N GLU A 110 0.52 -8.91 1.97
CA GLU A 110 1.28 -9.44 0.83
C GLU A 110 1.66 -8.32 -0.16
N PRO A 111 2.84 -8.39 -0.77
CA PRO A 111 3.16 -7.60 -1.95
C PRO A 111 2.35 -8.11 -3.15
N LEU A 112 1.94 -7.20 -4.01
CA LEU A 112 1.16 -7.50 -5.20
C LEU A 112 2.06 -7.62 -6.45
N PRO A 113 1.82 -8.59 -7.34
CA PRO A 113 2.52 -8.66 -8.61
C PRO A 113 2.05 -7.53 -9.53
N LEU A 114 2.88 -6.51 -9.70
CA LEU A 114 2.61 -5.32 -10.53
C LEU A 114 3.59 -5.21 -11.71
N PRO A 115 3.25 -4.42 -12.74
CA PRO A 115 4.18 -4.08 -13.81
C PRO A 115 5.48 -3.44 -13.29
N ASP A 116 6.57 -3.61 -14.04
CA ASP A 116 7.90 -3.10 -13.68
C ASP A 116 7.87 -1.60 -13.34
N GLY A 117 8.59 -1.23 -12.27
CA GLY A 117 8.66 0.14 -11.77
C GLY A 117 7.51 0.53 -10.84
N PHE A 118 6.64 -0.40 -10.47
CA PHE A 118 5.60 -0.19 -9.45
C PHE A 118 5.74 -1.19 -8.31
N THR A 119 5.31 -0.76 -7.13
CA THR A 119 5.15 -1.62 -5.95
C THR A 119 3.75 -1.42 -5.40
N GLY A 120 3.18 -2.48 -4.86
CA GLY A 120 1.88 -2.39 -4.22
C GLY A 120 1.72 -3.47 -3.18
N TRP A 121 0.87 -3.19 -2.21
CA TRP A 121 0.61 -4.05 -1.07
C TRP A 121 -0.88 -4.14 -0.81
N VAL A 122 -1.31 -5.27 -0.27
CA VAL A 122 -2.65 -5.44 0.29
C VAL A 122 -2.53 -5.98 1.71
N CYS A 123 -3.34 -5.40 2.61
CA CYS A 123 -3.47 -5.80 4.01
C CYS A 123 -4.94 -6.12 4.29
N TRP A 124 -5.23 -7.24 4.96
CA TRP A 124 -6.60 -7.62 5.31
C TRP A 124 -6.69 -8.43 6.60
N ARG A 125 -7.89 -8.45 7.19
CA ARG A 125 -8.24 -9.25 8.37
C ARG A 125 -9.55 -9.98 8.16
#